data_AF-A0A7S0ET76-F1
#
_entry.id   AF-A0A7S0ET76-F1
#
_cell.length_a   1.000
_cell.length_b   1.000
_cell.length_c   1.000
_cell.angle_alpha   90.00
_cell.angle_beta   90.00
_cell.angle_gamma   90.00
#
_symmetry.space_group_name_H-M   'P 1'
#
loop_
_entity.id
_entity.type
_entity.pdbx_description
1 polymer ?
#
loop_
_entity_poly.entity_id
_entity_poly.type
_entity_poly.pdbx_seq_one_letter_code
_entity_poly.pdbx_strand_id
1 'polypeptide(L)'
;AAPMASAMEESFAGAEASKWAFPEVRYGGAYSFTSMGRKEQLAGEIAKGVAAFKAAPHTYAAMWYQADMVAWPADQQKYTLLHRKGTKGFAPQNTSEQGGFACVQAAYKRLPSLEGLGASTD
;
A
#
# COMPACT_ATOMS: atom_id res chain seq x y z
N ALA A 1 18.63 -27.63 -18.38
CA ALA A 1 19.07 -26.92 -17.16
C ALA A 1 17.91 -26.07 -16.65
N ALA A 2 17.40 -26.36 -15.46
CA ALA A 2 16.52 -25.53 -14.63
C ALA A 2 16.39 -26.22 -13.26
N PRO A 3 15.98 -25.56 -12.16
CA PRO A 3 15.53 -24.17 -11.99
C PRO A 3 16.26 -23.48 -10.80
N MET A 4 15.71 -22.39 -10.24
CA MET A 4 16.01 -21.78 -8.90
C MET A 4 16.47 -20.30 -8.94
N ALA A 5 15.72 -19.44 -9.63
CA ALA A 5 15.36 -18.17 -9.00
C ALA A 5 14.11 -18.45 -8.15
N SER A 6 14.30 -19.15 -7.03
CA SER A 6 13.22 -19.48 -6.11
C SER A 6 12.57 -18.19 -5.63
N ALA A 7 11.25 -18.19 -5.72
CA ALA A 7 10.38 -17.14 -5.24
C ALA A 7 10.85 -16.67 -3.85
N MET A 8 11.41 -15.46 -3.80
CA MET A 8 11.28 -14.67 -2.59
C MET A 8 9.80 -14.28 -2.54
N GLU A 9 8.96 -15.24 -2.15
CA GLU A 9 7.66 -14.94 -1.58
C GLU A 9 8.01 -14.02 -0.41
N GLU A 10 7.85 -12.72 -0.61
CA GLU A 10 8.04 -11.72 0.42
C GLU A 10 6.98 -11.97 1.49
N SER A 11 7.25 -12.94 2.35
CA SER A 11 6.45 -13.25 3.51
C SER A 11 6.69 -12.14 4.51
N PHE A 12 5.85 -11.12 4.41
CA PHE A 12 5.73 -10.04 5.40
C PHE A 12 5.12 -10.52 6.72
N ALA A 13 4.86 -11.83 6.86
CA ALA A 13 4.26 -12.45 8.05
C ALA A 13 5.07 -12.21 9.34
N GLY A 14 6.36 -11.88 9.25
CA GLY A 14 7.22 -11.53 10.40
C GLY A 14 7.74 -10.08 10.40
N ALA A 15 7.19 -9.20 9.57
CA ALA A 15 7.65 -7.83 9.46
C ALA A 15 7.20 -6.98 10.68
N GLU A 16 8.15 -6.34 11.37
CA GLU A 16 7.85 -5.44 12.49
C GLU A 16 7.00 -4.25 12.06
N ALA A 17 6.03 -3.86 12.90
CA ALA A 17 5.10 -2.76 12.63
C ALA A 17 5.84 -1.43 12.33
N SER A 18 6.94 -1.15 13.04
CA SER A 18 7.74 0.07 12.88
C SER A 18 8.43 0.21 11.53
N LYS A 19 8.50 -0.87 10.72
CA LYS A 19 9.08 -0.85 9.37
C LYS A 19 8.08 -0.48 8.30
N TRP A 20 6.82 -0.24 8.65
CA TRP A 20 5.78 0.16 7.70
C TRP A 20 5.58 1.66 7.71
N ALA A 21 5.47 2.23 6.52
CA ALA A 21 5.01 3.59 6.29
C ALA A 21 3.71 3.56 5.49
N PHE A 22 2.87 4.54 5.74
CA PHE A 22 1.56 4.67 5.12
C PHE A 22 1.39 6.02 4.45
N PRO A 23 2.19 6.34 3.40
CA PRO A 23 1.97 7.57 2.64
C PRO A 23 0.56 7.57 2.05
N GLU A 24 -0.11 8.72 2.20
CA GLU A 24 -1.35 9.03 1.52
C GLU A 24 -1.06 10.04 0.41
N VAL A 25 -1.57 9.77 -0.79
CA VAL A 25 -1.47 10.68 -1.93
C VAL A 25 -2.85 10.94 -2.51
N ARG A 26 -3.05 12.15 -3.02
CA ARG A 26 -4.22 12.52 -3.81
C ARG A 26 -3.92 12.34 -5.30
N TYR A 27 -4.87 11.84 -6.08
CA TYR A 27 -4.70 11.57 -7.50
C TYR A 27 -6.03 11.54 -8.26
N GLY A 28 -5.96 11.57 -9.61
CA GLY A 28 -7.13 11.60 -10.49
C GLY A 28 -7.81 10.25 -10.74
N GLY A 29 -7.39 9.17 -10.08
CA GLY A 29 -7.95 7.81 -10.26
C GLY A 29 -7.13 6.88 -11.15
N ALA A 30 -6.14 7.39 -11.90
CA ALA A 30 -5.23 6.58 -12.71
C ALA A 30 -4.12 5.91 -11.87
N TYR A 31 -3.79 4.66 -12.15
CA TYR A 31 -2.71 3.92 -11.49
C TYR A 31 -2.01 2.98 -12.47
N SER A 32 -0.75 2.66 -12.20
CA SER A 32 0.04 1.65 -12.92
C SER A 32 0.33 0.44 -12.01
N PHE A 33 0.64 -0.69 -12.63
CA PHE A 33 1.04 -1.92 -11.95
C PHE A 33 1.79 -2.85 -12.91
N THR A 34 2.68 -3.67 -12.36
CA THR A 34 3.28 -4.80 -13.09
C THR A 34 2.35 -6.02 -13.03
N SER A 35 1.78 -6.29 -11.85
CA SER A 35 0.74 -7.30 -11.67
C SER A 35 -0.26 -6.81 -10.63
N MET A 36 -1.53 -7.19 -10.80
CA MET A 36 -2.63 -6.76 -9.93
C MET A 36 -3.17 -7.97 -9.16
N GLY A 37 -3.12 -7.89 -7.83
CA GLY A 37 -3.77 -8.85 -6.95
C GLY A 37 -5.28 -8.65 -6.86
N ARG A 38 -5.90 -9.31 -5.88
CA ARG A 38 -7.34 -9.15 -5.63
C ARG A 38 -7.65 -7.72 -5.19
N LYS A 39 -8.71 -7.15 -5.77
CA LYS A 39 -9.35 -5.92 -5.29
C LYS A 39 -10.63 -6.29 -4.55
N GLU A 40 -10.87 -5.63 -3.43
CA GLU A 40 -12.06 -5.79 -2.63
C GLU A 40 -12.66 -4.42 -2.35
N GLN A 41 -13.88 -4.19 -2.86
CA GLN A 41 -14.61 -2.97 -2.58
C GLN A 41 -15.51 -3.21 -1.37
N LEU A 42 -15.36 -2.38 -0.35
CA LEU A 42 -16.11 -2.46 0.90
C LEU A 42 -16.93 -1.18 1.09
N ALA A 43 -18.09 -1.33 1.71
CA ALA A 43 -18.91 -0.23 2.20
C ALA A 43 -18.73 -0.07 3.71
N GLY A 44 -18.75 1.17 4.17
CA GLY A 44 -18.57 1.54 5.58
C GLY A 44 -17.58 2.67 5.76
N GLU A 45 -17.46 3.10 7.02
CA GLU A 45 -16.66 4.26 7.41
C GLU A 45 -15.18 4.11 6.99
N ILE A 46 -14.73 5.02 6.12
CA ILE A 46 -13.38 5.05 5.55
C ILE A 46 -12.32 5.13 6.67
N ALA A 47 -12.57 5.91 7.73
CA ALA A 47 -11.64 6.02 8.86
C ALA A 47 -11.37 4.65 9.51
N LYS A 48 -12.42 3.83 9.71
CA LYS A 48 -12.29 2.45 10.20
C LYS A 48 -11.58 1.57 9.19
N GLY A 49 -11.88 1.73 7.90
CA GLY A 49 -11.19 1.04 6.81
C GLY A 49 -9.67 1.31 6.82
N VAL A 50 -9.27 2.57 6.96
CA VAL A 50 -7.86 2.99 7.04
C VAL A 50 -7.18 2.40 8.27
N ALA A 51 -7.86 2.40 9.43
CA ALA A 51 -7.33 1.78 10.64
C ALA A 51 -7.12 0.26 10.47
N ALA A 52 -8.11 -0.45 9.91
CA ALA A 52 -8.00 -1.88 9.64
C ALA A 52 -6.90 -2.20 8.62
N PHE A 53 -6.78 -1.38 7.56
CA PHE A 53 -5.70 -1.47 6.58
C PHE A 53 -4.31 -1.32 7.23
N LYS A 54 -4.14 -0.30 8.09
CA LYS A 54 -2.87 -0.05 8.80
C LYS A 54 -2.53 -1.15 9.81
N ALA A 55 -3.53 -1.83 10.36
CA ALA A 55 -3.34 -2.98 11.25
C ALA A 55 -2.93 -4.27 10.50
N ALA A 56 -3.18 -4.34 9.19
CA ALA A 56 -2.87 -5.52 8.36
C ALA A 56 -1.99 -5.20 7.13
N PRO A 57 -0.80 -4.57 7.31
CA PRO A 57 0.03 -4.11 6.19
C PRO A 57 0.65 -5.26 5.36
N HIS A 58 0.72 -6.45 5.93
CA HIS A 58 1.16 -7.67 5.24
C HIS A 58 0.09 -8.19 4.26
N THR A 59 -1.19 -7.97 4.55
CA THR A 59 -2.32 -8.46 3.75
C THR A 59 -2.62 -7.53 2.57
N TYR A 60 -2.53 -6.22 2.80
CA TYR A 60 -2.92 -5.21 1.82
C TYR A 60 -1.71 -4.39 1.35
N ALA A 61 -1.66 -4.10 0.05
CA ALA A 61 -0.67 -3.23 -0.55
C ALA A 61 -1.12 -1.76 -0.58
N ALA A 62 -2.40 -1.53 -0.81
CA ALA A 62 -2.97 -0.18 -0.86
C ALA A 62 -4.46 -0.18 -0.50
N MET A 63 -4.94 0.99 -0.14
CA MET A 63 -6.35 1.33 0.01
C MET A 63 -6.61 2.64 -0.75
N TRP A 64 -7.76 2.76 -1.43
CA TRP A 64 -8.17 4.04 -2.02
C TRP A 64 -9.67 4.28 -1.91
N TYR A 65 -10.05 5.55 -1.95
CA TYR A 65 -11.42 6.04 -1.84
C TYR A 65 -11.54 7.42 -2.50
N GLN A 66 -12.78 7.83 -2.82
CA GLN A 66 -13.04 9.19 -3.29
C GLN A 66 -12.81 10.17 -2.13
N ALA A 67 -12.10 11.25 -2.43
CA ALA A 67 -11.41 12.03 -1.42
C ALA A 67 -12.33 12.87 -0.52
N ASP A 68 -13.48 13.29 -1.05
CA ASP A 68 -14.56 14.00 -0.36
C ASP A 68 -15.53 13.07 0.39
N MET A 69 -15.54 11.78 0.04
CA MET A 69 -16.45 10.78 0.63
C MET A 69 -16.21 10.56 2.13
N VAL A 70 -15.03 10.93 2.63
CA VAL A 70 -14.74 10.93 4.08
C VAL A 70 -15.70 11.80 4.88
N ALA A 71 -16.30 12.82 4.26
CA ALA A 71 -17.28 13.71 4.88
C ALA A 71 -18.73 13.23 4.72
N TRP A 72 -18.98 12.15 3.97
CA TRP A 72 -20.32 11.63 3.73
C TRP A 72 -20.81 10.78 4.90
N PRO A 73 -22.13 10.51 5.00
CA PRO A 73 -22.65 9.53 5.95
C PRO A 73 -21.98 8.16 5.79
N ALA A 74 -21.67 7.49 6.91
CA ALA A 74 -20.83 6.28 6.94
C ALA A 74 -21.38 5.11 6.09
N ASP A 75 -22.69 5.02 5.92
CA ASP A 75 -23.41 4.05 5.09
C ASP A 75 -23.27 4.33 3.58
N GLN A 76 -22.92 5.56 3.21
CA GLN A 76 -22.65 5.96 1.82
C GLN A 76 -21.16 5.90 1.49
N GLN A 77 -20.30 5.73 2.50
CA GLN A 77 -18.87 5.63 2.32
C GLN A 77 -18.46 4.27 1.75
N LYS A 78 -17.50 4.30 0.81
CA LYS A 78 -16.96 3.15 0.11
C LYS A 78 -15.47 3.33 -0.12
N TYR A 79 -14.75 2.23 -0.02
CA TYR A 79 -13.32 2.19 -0.29
C TYR A 79 -12.95 0.87 -0.94
N THR A 80 -11.79 0.85 -1.58
CA THR A 80 -11.23 -0.35 -2.18
C THR A 80 -9.94 -0.72 -1.48
N LEU A 81 -9.82 -1.98 -1.09
CA LEU A 81 -8.60 -2.61 -0.60
C LEU A 81 -7.95 -3.40 -1.74
N LEU A 82 -6.63 -3.27 -1.85
CA LEU A 82 -5.81 -4.05 -2.77
C LEU A 82 -4.97 -5.03 -1.98
N HIS A 83 -5.19 -6.32 -2.20
CA HIS A 83 -4.39 -7.37 -1.59
C HIS A 83 -2.95 -7.31 -2.07
N ARG A 84 -2.01 -7.51 -1.15
CA ARG A 84 -0.58 -7.57 -1.46
C ARG A 84 -0.24 -8.81 -2.27
N LYS A 85 -0.87 -9.94 -1.96
CA LYS A 85 -0.69 -11.19 -2.72
C LYS A 85 -1.09 -10.97 -4.18
N GLY A 86 -0.15 -11.17 -5.10
CA GLY A 86 -0.35 -10.98 -6.54
C GLY A 86 -0.15 -9.53 -7.04
N THR A 87 0.05 -8.57 -6.14
CA THR A 87 0.27 -7.15 -6.51
C THR A 87 1.76 -6.83 -6.57
N LYS A 88 2.21 -6.28 -7.70
CA LYS A 88 3.59 -5.80 -7.89
C LYS A 88 3.59 -4.48 -8.66
N GLY A 89 4.43 -3.54 -8.24
CA GLY A 89 4.63 -2.26 -8.94
C GLY A 89 3.43 -1.32 -8.92
N PHE A 90 2.49 -1.47 -7.96
CA PHE A 90 1.32 -0.59 -7.86
C PHE A 90 1.73 0.84 -7.51
N ALA A 91 1.36 1.81 -8.35
CA ALA A 91 1.63 3.23 -8.11
C ALA A 91 0.52 4.12 -8.69
N PRO A 92 -0.13 4.97 -7.86
CA PRO A 92 -0.98 6.06 -8.35
C PRO A 92 -0.21 6.96 -9.34
N GLN A 93 -0.89 7.42 -10.39
CA GLN A 93 -0.31 8.27 -11.42
C GLN A 93 -0.84 9.70 -11.30
N ASN A 94 -0.06 10.69 -11.74
CA ASN A 94 -0.44 12.10 -11.76
C ASN A 94 -0.97 12.58 -10.39
N THR A 95 -0.21 12.30 -9.33
CA THR A 95 -0.57 12.71 -7.97
C THR A 95 -0.59 14.22 -7.84
N SER A 96 -1.64 14.76 -7.24
CA SER A 96 -1.88 16.20 -7.06
C SER A 96 -2.85 16.39 -5.91
N GLU A 97 -2.70 17.46 -5.13
CA GLU A 97 -3.56 17.78 -3.98
C GLU A 97 -5.04 17.96 -4.38
N GLN A 98 -5.29 18.34 -5.64
CA GLN A 98 -6.61 18.51 -6.23
C GLN A 98 -7.22 17.20 -6.74
N GLY A 99 -6.54 16.06 -6.56
CA GLY A 99 -7.01 14.74 -6.97
C GLY A 99 -8.30 14.34 -6.27
N GLY A 100 -9.28 13.88 -7.05
CA GLY A 100 -10.60 13.42 -6.56
C GLY A 100 -10.57 12.10 -5.80
N PHE A 101 -9.43 11.40 -5.76
CA PHE A 101 -9.23 10.17 -4.99
C PHE A 101 -8.05 10.31 -4.03
N ALA A 102 -8.14 9.65 -2.89
CA ALA A 102 -7.02 9.43 -1.97
C ALA A 102 -6.59 7.97 -2.06
N CYS A 103 -5.27 7.73 -2.06
CA CYS A 103 -4.69 6.40 -1.98
C CYS A 103 -3.66 6.34 -0.86
N VAL A 104 -3.87 5.40 0.08
CA VAL A 104 -2.94 5.07 1.15
C VAL A 104 -2.19 3.80 0.76
N GLN A 105 -0.87 3.84 0.74
CA GLN A 105 -0.04 2.69 0.37
C GLN A 105 0.68 2.11 1.59
N ALA A 106 0.73 0.78 1.71
CA ALA A 106 1.51 0.11 2.77
C ALA A 106 2.93 -0.13 2.24
N ALA A 107 3.82 0.83 2.50
CA ALA A 107 5.20 0.80 2.06
C ALA A 107 6.09 0.18 3.14
N TYR A 108 6.74 -0.94 2.82
CA TYR A 108 7.72 -1.56 3.71
C TYR A 108 9.07 -0.87 3.55
N LYS A 109 9.54 -0.22 4.61
CA LYS A 109 10.90 0.31 4.71
C LYS A 109 11.86 -0.85 5.01
N ARG A 110 12.51 -1.38 3.99
CA ARG A 110 13.70 -2.22 4.20
C ARG A 110 14.82 -1.33 4.76
N LEU A 111 15.62 -1.85 5.67
CA LEU A 111 16.89 -1.22 6.04
C LEU A 111 17.69 -1.01 4.75
N PRO A 112 18.39 0.13 4.59
CA PRO A 112 19.39 0.25 3.53
C PRO A 112 20.38 -0.91 3.67
N SER A 113 20.80 -1.49 2.56
CA SER A 113 21.84 -2.53 2.55
C SER A 113 23.07 -2.01 3.31
N LEU A 114 23.65 -2.87 4.16
CA LEU A 114 24.83 -2.56 5.00
C LEU A 114 26.10 -2.20 4.21
N GLU A 115 26.08 -2.15 2.88
CA GLU A 115 27.21 -1.75 2.03
C GLU A 115 27.69 -0.29 2.25
N GLY A 116 27.04 0.49 3.11
CA GLY A 116 27.45 1.86 3.48
C GLY A 116 27.96 2.05 4.91
N LEU A 117 27.98 1.02 5.78
CA LEU A 117 28.34 1.18 7.21
C LEU A 117 29.79 0.76 7.54
N GLY A 118 30.66 0.68 6.53
CA GLY A 118 32.06 0.32 6.69
C GLY A 118 33.01 1.33 6.05
N ALA A 119 33.01 2.58 6.52
CA ALA A 119 34.09 3.54 6.24
C ALA A 119 34.12 4.67 7.30
N SER A 120 34.29 4.29 8.56
CA SER A 120 34.83 5.20 9.58
C SER A 120 35.64 4.35 10.54
N THR A 121 36.81 3.94 10.07
CA THR A 121 37.92 3.61 10.95
C THR A 121 38.83 4.83 10.91
N ASP A 122 38.95 5.46 12.08
CA ASP A 122 39.98 6.37 12.60
C ASP A 122 41.09 6.83 11.64
#